data_AF-A0A957VXF7-F1
#
_entry.id   AF-A0A957VXF7-F1
#
_cell.length_a   1.000
_cell.length_b   1.000
_cell.length_c   1.000
_cell.angle_alpha   90.00
_cell.angle_beta   90.00
_cell.angle_gamma   90.00
#
_symmetry.space_group_name_H-M   'P 1'
#
loop_
_entity.id
_entity.type
_entity.pdbx_description
1 polymer ?
#
loop_
_entity_poly.entity_id
_entity_poly.type
_entity_poly.pdbx_seq_one_letter_code
_entity_poly.pdbx_strand_id
1 'polypeptide(L)'
;MSGTAIVPSASDSQKKYNRIIAWVTGLLTLSVAVLSFLLSFTALVDLAAQHRIGIPVLFPLIVEAGVVIFSLNAMYRSLQGERARWQWGLVIGSALLAGIFNVLHAPSDVVSRIMAAMPSLFLVLSFETFLSQVKYAVQRSETVRTLAELDDLITAKQAEFEHSSAELGNRYQTTKQEQEHMLEQLRTDAAQLTADIELLRTEQTALCSEIERLREQKSVILASEMGTLDEANAVRSSKKTQAKNDLLDFLVNHPDATLREAGNAIERSKSTVSDYLSELVDEGQLVKHDNGWEVRDGR
;
A
#
# COMPACT_ATOMS: atom_id res chain seq x y z
N MET A 1 12.74 28.46 3.90
CA MET A 1 14.22 28.53 3.94
C MET A 1 14.62 29.00 5.33
N SER A 2 14.72 28.08 6.28
CA SER A 2 15.19 28.38 7.65
C SER A 2 16.67 28.03 7.71
N GLY A 3 17.52 29.05 7.72
CA GLY A 3 18.96 28.88 7.89
C GLY A 3 19.26 28.52 9.33
N THR A 4 19.54 27.24 9.58
CA THR A 4 20.19 26.78 10.80
C THR A 4 21.60 27.37 10.82
N ALA A 5 21.80 28.41 11.63
CA ALA A 5 23.12 28.96 11.89
C ALA A 5 23.95 27.90 12.60
N ILE A 6 24.85 27.25 11.85
CA ILE A 6 25.84 26.31 12.40
C ILE A 6 26.79 27.15 13.27
N VAL A 7 26.64 27.04 14.58
CA VAL A 7 27.62 27.58 15.53
C VAL A 7 28.95 26.86 15.25
N PRO A 8 30.02 27.56 14.87
CA PRO A 8 31.28 26.92 14.53
C PRO A 8 31.82 26.15 15.73
N SER A 9 32.09 24.86 15.54
CA SER A 9 32.66 24.01 16.58
C SER A 9 34.02 24.56 17.01
N ALA A 10 34.24 24.72 18.32
CA ALA A 10 35.53 25.17 18.86
C ALA A 10 36.68 24.33 18.30
N SER A 11 37.74 24.99 17.81
CA SER A 11 38.91 24.30 17.23
C SER A 11 39.54 23.34 18.25
N ASP A 12 40.18 22.26 17.77
CA ASP A 12 40.79 21.27 18.66
C ASP A 12 41.85 21.87 19.58
N SER A 13 42.51 22.95 19.14
CA SER A 13 43.41 23.74 19.97
C SER A 13 42.66 24.39 21.14
N GLN A 14 41.50 24.99 20.93
CA GLN A 14 40.69 25.62 21.97
C GLN A 14 40.17 24.60 23.00
N LYS A 15 39.80 23.39 22.56
CA LYS A 15 39.43 22.29 23.47
C LYS A 15 40.61 21.86 24.36
N LYS A 16 41.81 21.77 23.78
CA LYS A 16 43.05 21.44 24.52
C LYS A 16 43.37 22.53 25.56
N TYR A 17 43.32 23.81 25.20
CA TYR A 17 43.56 24.92 26.14
C TYR A 17 42.56 24.94 27.29
N ASN A 18 41.25 24.81 27.00
CA ASN A 18 40.23 24.77 28.04
C ASN A 18 40.43 23.60 29.01
N ARG A 19 40.88 22.44 28.51
CA ARG A 19 41.20 21.29 29.35
C ARG A 19 42.41 21.58 30.24
N ILE A 20 43.47 22.18 29.70
CA ILE A 20 44.66 22.55 30.49
C ILE A 20 44.28 23.57 31.57
N ILE A 21 43.53 24.61 31.23
CA ILE A 21 43.09 25.64 32.19
C ILE A 21 42.25 25.01 33.31
N ALA A 22 41.32 24.11 32.98
CA ALA A 22 40.50 23.42 33.98
C ALA A 22 41.36 22.54 34.91
N TRP A 23 42.33 21.80 34.36
CA TRP A 23 43.24 20.98 35.15
C TRP A 23 44.15 21.79 36.07
N VAL A 24 44.77 22.86 35.53
CA VAL A 24 45.64 23.74 36.30
C VAL A 24 44.85 24.45 37.40
N THR A 25 43.70 25.01 37.07
CA THR A 25 42.82 25.65 38.06
C THR A 25 42.39 24.67 39.14
N GLY A 26 41.90 23.48 38.76
CA GLY A 26 41.49 22.44 39.70
C GLY A 26 42.63 22.01 40.62
N LEU A 27 43.84 21.82 40.10
CA LEU A 27 45.02 21.45 40.88
C LEU A 27 45.43 22.55 41.86
N LEU A 28 45.44 23.81 41.42
CA LEU A 28 45.76 24.96 42.28
C LEU A 28 44.72 25.13 43.39
N THR A 29 43.43 25.07 43.05
CA THR A 29 42.34 25.14 44.01
C THR A 29 42.43 24.01 45.05
N LEU A 30 42.70 22.78 44.61
CA LEU A 30 42.88 21.65 45.52
C LEU A 30 44.10 21.84 46.43
N SER A 31 45.20 22.38 45.87
CA SER A 31 46.41 22.67 46.65
C SER A 31 46.14 23.70 47.74
N VAL A 32 45.41 24.77 47.43
CA VAL A 32 44.98 25.77 48.44
C VAL A 32 44.10 25.11 49.49
N ALA A 33 43.13 24.28 49.11
CA ALA A 33 42.28 23.57 50.07
C ALA A 33 43.12 22.68 51.02
N VAL A 34 44.07 21.91 50.50
CA VAL A 34 44.94 21.05 51.33
C VAL A 34 45.80 21.86 52.28
N LEU A 35 46.45 22.93 51.80
CA LEU A 35 47.30 23.78 52.65
C LEU A 35 46.49 24.49 53.73
N SER A 36 45.30 25.01 53.37
CA SER A 36 44.36 25.61 54.31
C SER A 36 43.88 24.61 55.37
N PHE A 37 43.56 23.38 54.95
CA PHE A 37 43.20 22.30 55.87
C PHE A 37 44.33 22.00 56.85
N LEU A 38 45.58 21.87 56.38
CA LEU A 38 46.72 21.56 57.25
C LEU A 38 46.94 22.65 58.31
N LEU A 39 46.85 23.93 57.92
CA LEU A 39 46.99 25.06 58.84
C LEU A 39 45.87 25.10 59.90
N SER A 40 44.63 24.89 59.46
CA SER A 40 43.46 24.80 60.36
C SER A 40 43.58 23.60 61.31
N PHE A 41 44.01 22.46 60.76
CA PHE A 41 44.19 21.22 61.51
C PHE A 41 45.17 21.40 62.67
N THR A 42 46.35 21.98 62.41
CA THR A 42 47.35 22.21 63.46
C THR A 42 46.82 23.10 64.59
N ALA A 43 46.16 24.22 64.24
CA ALA A 43 45.60 25.14 65.24
C ALA A 43 44.51 24.48 66.09
N LEU A 44 43.65 23.65 65.49
CA LEU A 44 42.61 22.92 66.20
C LEU A 44 43.16 21.78 67.07
N VAL A 45 44.21 21.07 66.64
CA VAL A 45 44.90 20.07 67.48
C VAL A 45 45.45 20.74 68.73
N ASP A 46 46.14 21.87 68.57
CA ASP A 46 46.72 22.60 69.69
C ASP A 46 45.63 23.16 70.63
N LEU A 47 44.54 23.70 70.08
CA LEU A 47 43.40 24.16 70.87
C LEU A 47 42.75 23.01 71.67
N ALA A 48 42.59 21.84 71.04
CA ALA A 48 42.06 20.65 71.68
C ALA A 48 42.97 20.13 72.80
N ALA A 49 44.29 20.19 72.60
CA ALA A 49 45.28 19.84 73.62
C ALA A 49 45.23 20.81 74.81
N GLN A 50 45.12 22.11 74.56
CA GLN A 50 44.94 23.14 75.62
C GLN A 50 43.69 22.88 76.48
N HIS A 51 42.61 22.41 75.86
CA HIS A 51 41.35 22.07 76.54
C HIS A 51 41.29 20.63 77.07
N ARG A 52 42.42 19.89 77.03
CA ARG A 52 42.54 18.51 77.54
C ARG A 52 41.55 17.51 76.91
N ILE A 53 41.24 17.68 75.62
CA ILE A 53 40.49 16.67 74.86
C ILE A 53 41.33 15.39 74.78
N GLY A 54 40.71 14.23 75.04
CA GLY A 54 41.44 12.96 75.19
C GLY A 54 42.28 12.55 73.98
N ILE A 55 41.80 12.83 72.76
CA ILE A 55 42.54 12.61 71.50
C ILE A 55 42.48 13.90 70.67
N PRO A 56 43.41 14.84 70.87
CA PRO A 56 43.35 16.16 70.22
C PRO A 56 43.31 16.12 68.70
N VAL A 57 43.93 15.12 68.08
CA VAL A 57 44.00 14.91 66.63
C VAL A 57 42.62 14.61 66.01
N LEU A 58 41.69 14.00 66.76
CA LEU A 58 40.35 13.69 66.25
C LEU A 58 39.44 14.92 66.18
N PHE A 59 39.70 15.94 66.99
CA PHE A 59 38.89 17.15 67.04
C PHE A 59 38.82 17.89 65.69
N PRO A 60 39.94 18.28 65.05
CA PRO A 60 39.88 18.89 63.73
C PRO A 60 39.31 17.97 62.66
N LEU A 61 39.54 16.65 62.75
CA LEU A 61 39.00 15.71 61.79
C LEU A 61 37.47 15.76 61.77
N ILE A 62 36.81 15.82 62.93
CA ILE A 62 35.36 15.90 63.03
C ILE A 62 34.86 17.26 62.51
N VAL A 63 35.50 18.36 62.91
CA VAL A 63 35.09 19.72 62.54
C VAL A 63 35.19 19.91 61.02
N GLU A 64 36.32 19.54 60.43
CA GLU A 64 36.60 19.72 59.00
C GLU A 64 35.90 18.68 58.12
N ALA A 65 35.73 17.44 58.58
CA ALA A 65 34.93 16.45 57.87
C ALA A 65 33.48 16.91 57.73
N GLY A 66 32.94 17.66 58.70
CA GLY A 66 31.63 18.27 58.59
C GLY A 66 31.50 19.14 57.35
N VAL A 67 32.43 20.09 57.16
CA VAL A 67 32.47 20.98 55.98
C VAL A 67 32.49 20.16 54.69
N VAL A 68 33.40 19.20 54.59
CA VAL A 68 33.57 18.36 53.39
C VAL A 68 32.33 17.52 53.10
N ILE A 69 31.77 16.84 54.10
CA ILE A 69 30.59 15.98 53.96
C ILE A 69 29.37 16.79 53.55
N PHE A 70 29.13 17.94 54.19
CA PHE A 70 27.97 18.78 53.88
C PHE A 70 28.08 19.38 52.48
N SER A 71 29.28 19.79 52.05
CA SER A 71 29.53 20.29 50.70
C SER A 71 29.35 19.19 49.63
N LEU A 72 29.83 17.97 49.88
CA LEU A 72 29.59 16.84 48.99
C LEU A 72 28.09 16.49 48.87
N ASN A 73 27.37 16.52 49.99
CA ASN A 73 25.93 16.28 50.00
C ASN A 73 25.16 17.38 49.26
N ALA A 74 25.59 18.64 49.39
CA ALA A 74 25.04 19.76 48.62
C ALA A 74 25.24 19.56 47.11
N MET A 75 26.45 19.14 46.70
CA MET A 75 26.75 18.82 45.30
C MET A 75 25.90 17.66 44.78
N TYR A 76 25.81 16.56 45.54
CA TYR A 76 25.01 15.39 45.19
C TYR A 76 23.54 15.76 44.91
N ARG A 77 22.91 16.52 45.81
CA ARG A 77 21.55 17.03 45.61
C ARG A 77 21.44 17.94 44.40
N SER A 78 22.43 18.80 44.21
CA SER A 78 22.45 19.69 43.06
C SER A 78 22.60 18.95 41.73
N LEU A 79 23.30 17.82 41.68
CA LEU A 79 23.40 16.95 40.50
C LEU A 79 22.07 16.25 40.21
N GLN A 80 21.27 15.96 41.24
CA GLN A 80 19.92 15.39 41.11
C GLN A 80 18.82 16.43 40.82
N GLY A 81 19.16 17.71 40.70
CA GLY A 81 18.18 18.78 40.50
C GLY A 81 17.38 19.15 41.76
N GLU A 82 17.77 18.66 42.93
CA GLU A 82 17.11 18.98 44.19
C GLU A 82 17.59 20.32 44.79
N ARG A 83 16.73 20.96 45.59
CA ARG A 83 17.09 22.18 46.33
C ARG A 83 18.01 21.83 47.51
N ALA A 84 19.25 22.33 47.47
CA ALA A 84 20.28 22.07 48.50
C ALA A 84 20.33 23.11 49.65
N ARG A 85 19.25 23.85 49.91
CA ARG A 85 19.27 25.02 50.83
C ARG A 85 19.70 24.66 52.27
N TRP A 86 19.25 23.51 52.77
CA TRP A 86 19.60 23.05 54.11
C TRP A 86 21.08 22.65 54.22
N GLN A 87 21.59 21.96 53.20
CA GLN A 87 22.99 21.54 53.13
C GLN A 87 23.91 22.76 53.08
N TRP A 88 23.53 23.79 52.34
CA TRP A 88 24.23 25.07 52.33
C TRP A 88 24.25 25.75 53.69
N GLY A 89 23.15 25.69 54.44
CA GLY A 89 23.12 26.12 55.85
C GLY A 89 24.14 25.37 56.72
N LEU A 90 24.24 24.04 56.54
CA LEU A 90 25.21 23.20 57.25
C LEU A 90 26.66 23.49 56.85
N VAL A 91 26.94 23.74 55.57
CA VAL A 91 28.27 24.15 55.08
C VAL A 91 28.68 25.47 55.69
N ILE A 92 27.82 26.49 55.64
CA ILE A 92 28.10 27.81 56.21
C ILE A 92 28.29 27.70 57.73
N GLY A 93 27.41 26.96 58.42
CA GLY A 93 27.50 26.76 59.87
C GLY A 93 28.81 26.06 60.29
N SER A 94 29.19 24.99 59.60
CA SER A 94 30.44 24.26 59.88
C SER A 94 31.69 25.09 59.56
N ALA A 95 31.68 25.83 58.45
CA ALA A 95 32.74 26.77 58.08
C ALA A 95 32.96 27.86 59.12
N LEU A 96 31.87 28.48 59.59
CA LEU A 96 31.92 29.50 60.63
C LEU A 96 32.45 28.93 61.95
N LEU A 97 32.00 27.73 62.32
CA LEU A 97 32.47 27.05 63.53
C LEU A 97 33.97 26.75 63.48
N ALA A 98 34.47 26.24 62.35
CA ALA A 98 35.90 26.00 62.13
C ALA A 98 36.70 27.31 62.22
N GLY A 99 36.21 28.38 61.58
CA GLY A 99 36.84 29.70 61.64
C GLY A 99 36.90 30.27 63.06
N ILE A 100 35.83 30.11 63.85
CA ILE A 100 35.79 30.54 65.25
C ILE A 100 36.86 29.79 66.06
N PHE A 101 36.98 28.48 65.92
CA PHE A 101 38.00 27.72 66.65
C PHE A 101 39.42 28.15 66.29
N ASN A 102 39.71 28.43 65.02
CA ASN A 102 41.02 28.97 64.64
C ASN A 102 41.28 30.35 65.24
N VAL A 103 40.29 31.23 65.26
CA VAL A 103 40.40 32.56 65.89
C VAL A 103 40.63 32.45 67.40
N LEU A 104 40.00 31.48 68.06
CA LEU A 104 40.17 31.23 69.50
C LEU A 104 41.57 30.71 69.85
N HIS A 105 42.20 29.95 68.95
CA HIS A 105 43.59 29.52 69.11
C HIS A 105 44.58 30.68 68.97
N ALA A 106 44.24 31.70 68.18
CA ALA A 106 45.12 32.81 67.88
C ALA A 106 45.32 33.78 69.06
N PRO A 107 46.47 34.50 69.09
CA PRO A 107 46.67 35.63 69.99
C PRO A 107 45.54 36.66 69.94
N SER A 108 45.38 37.46 70.99
CA SER A 108 44.30 38.47 71.09
C SER A 108 44.42 39.62 70.10
N ASP A 109 45.56 39.75 69.40
CA ASP A 109 45.80 40.77 68.39
C ASP A 109 44.88 40.60 67.16
N VAL A 110 44.37 41.71 66.64
CA VAL A 110 43.40 41.74 65.53
C VAL A 110 43.98 41.12 64.27
N VAL A 111 45.23 41.41 63.92
CA VAL A 111 45.87 40.89 62.71
C VAL A 111 46.04 39.38 62.83
N SER A 112 46.46 38.91 64.01
CA SER A 112 46.62 37.48 64.30
C SER A 112 45.30 36.71 64.17
N ARG A 113 44.19 37.28 64.67
CA ARG A 113 42.86 36.67 64.55
C ARG A 113 42.36 36.61 63.11
N ILE A 114 42.59 37.66 62.32
CA ILE A 114 42.23 37.67 60.89
C ILE A 114 43.01 36.59 60.14
N MET A 115 44.33 36.51 60.36
CA MET A 115 45.18 35.49 59.73
C MET A 115 44.76 34.07 60.12
N ALA A 116 44.36 33.85 61.37
CA ALA A 116 43.89 32.55 61.83
C ALA A 116 42.54 32.13 61.22
N ALA A 117 41.65 33.08 60.90
CA ALA A 117 40.40 32.76 60.21
C ALA A 117 40.59 32.39 58.73
N MET A 118 41.69 32.86 58.09
CA MET A 118 41.92 32.67 56.65
C MET A 118 41.97 31.19 56.23
N PRO A 119 42.67 30.27 56.92
CA PRO A 119 42.64 28.84 56.61
C PRO A 119 41.23 28.28 56.41
N SER A 120 40.32 28.44 57.38
CA SER A 120 38.95 27.91 57.25
C SER A 120 38.17 28.56 56.11
N LEU A 121 38.33 29.87 55.90
CA LEU A 121 37.67 30.58 54.82
C LEU A 121 38.15 30.08 53.44
N PHE A 122 39.46 30.01 53.23
CA PHE A 122 40.04 29.55 51.97
C PHE A 122 39.79 28.07 51.72
N LEU A 123 39.71 27.24 52.76
CA LEU A 123 39.32 25.84 52.63
C LEU A 123 37.92 25.72 52.03
N VAL A 124 36.93 26.41 52.59
CA VAL A 124 35.53 26.34 52.13
C VAL A 124 35.40 26.91 50.73
N LEU A 125 36.01 28.06 50.45
CA LEU A 125 35.97 28.69 49.13
C LEU A 125 36.66 27.84 48.07
N SER A 126 37.82 27.26 48.39
CA SER A 126 38.55 26.41 47.45
C SER A 126 37.80 25.11 47.22
N PHE A 127 37.30 24.47 48.28
CA PHE A 127 36.53 23.25 48.14
C PHE A 127 35.26 23.46 47.31
N GLU A 128 34.54 24.57 47.55
CA GLU A 128 33.35 24.91 46.74
C GLU A 128 33.71 25.19 45.28
N THR A 129 34.79 25.94 45.04
CA THR A 129 35.26 26.22 43.68
C THR A 129 35.64 24.93 42.95
N PHE A 130 36.24 23.96 43.65
CA PHE A 130 36.56 22.65 43.11
C PHE A 130 35.30 21.82 42.81
N LEU A 131 34.36 21.71 43.76
CA LEU A 131 33.12 20.97 43.55
C LEU A 131 32.28 21.57 42.42
N SER A 132 32.24 22.89 42.30
CA SER A 132 31.60 23.59 41.19
C SER A 132 32.21 23.18 39.85
N GLN A 133 33.55 23.15 39.74
CA GLN A 133 34.24 22.67 38.54
C GLN A 133 33.91 21.20 38.21
N VAL A 134 33.92 20.33 39.21
CA VAL A 134 33.55 18.92 39.05
C VAL A 134 32.11 18.79 38.57
N LYS A 135 31.17 19.51 39.20
CA LYS A 135 29.75 19.52 38.81
C LYS A 135 29.57 19.94 37.35
N TYR A 136 30.20 21.03 36.93
CA TYR A 136 30.15 21.49 35.53
C TYR A 136 30.73 20.46 34.57
N ALA A 137 31.82 19.79 34.93
CA ALA A 137 32.43 18.75 34.10
C ALA A 137 31.49 17.54 33.93
N VAL A 138 30.83 17.10 35.02
CA VAL A 138 29.87 15.99 35.00
C VAL A 138 28.66 16.31 34.14
N GLN A 139 27.99 17.44 34.38
CA GLN A 139 26.79 17.84 33.62
C GLN A 139 27.08 18.03 32.13
N ARG A 140 28.26 18.59 31.80
CA ARG A 140 28.70 18.72 30.41
C ARG A 140 28.93 17.36 29.76
N SER A 141 29.55 16.41 30.46
CA SER A 141 29.79 15.07 29.93
C SER A 141 28.49 14.33 29.62
N GLU A 142 27.49 14.44 30.50
CA GLU A 142 26.16 13.86 30.29
C GLU A 142 25.47 14.47 29.07
N THR A 143 25.48 15.81 28.95
CA THR A 143 24.90 16.51 27.79
C THR A 143 25.58 16.13 26.48
N VAL A 144 26.92 16.00 26.48
CA VAL A 144 27.66 15.58 25.27
C VAL A 144 27.31 14.14 24.90
N ARG A 145 27.13 13.25 25.89
CA ARG A 145 26.73 11.87 25.65
C ARG A 145 25.32 11.78 25.06
N THR A 146 24.34 12.50 25.63
CA THR A 146 22.97 12.49 25.11
C THR A 146 22.88 13.09 23.72
N LEU A 147 23.69 14.11 23.40
CA LEU A 147 23.81 14.65 22.05
C LEU A 147 24.41 13.64 21.07
N ALA A 148 25.45 12.89 21.47
CA ALA A 148 26.03 11.84 20.64
C ALA A 148 25.02 10.71 20.38
N GLU A 149 24.31 10.26 21.42
CA GLU A 149 23.24 9.26 21.30
C GLU A 149 22.10 9.74 20.36
N LEU A 150 21.79 11.04 20.37
CA LEU A 150 20.80 11.62 19.47
C LEU A 150 21.29 11.70 18.02
N ASP A 151 22.58 12.00 17.80
CA ASP A 151 23.20 12.04 16.47
C ASP A 151 23.23 10.64 15.83
N ASP A 152 23.57 9.61 16.61
CA ASP A 152 23.50 8.21 16.19
C ASP A 152 22.06 7.82 15.81
N LEU A 153 21.07 8.26 16.61
CA LEU A 153 19.65 8.00 16.33
C LEU A 153 19.19 8.69 15.04
N ILE A 154 19.60 9.94 14.80
CA ILE A 154 19.29 10.69 13.57
C ILE A 154 19.89 9.96 12.36
N THR A 155 21.15 9.55 12.45
CA THR A 155 21.85 8.84 11.37
C THR A 155 21.16 7.50 11.06
N ALA A 156 20.78 6.73 12.08
CA ALA A 156 20.04 5.49 11.90
C ALA A 156 18.67 5.72 11.24
N LYS A 157 17.95 6.78 11.65
CA LYS A 157 16.64 7.12 11.06
C LYS A 157 16.75 7.64 9.63
N GLN A 158 17.82 8.35 9.29
CA GLN A 158 18.11 8.75 7.91
C GLN A 158 18.35 7.53 7.02
N ALA A 159 19.14 6.55 7.48
CA ALA A 159 19.36 5.31 6.74
C ALA A 159 18.07 4.49 6.54
N GLU A 160 17.21 4.42 7.56
CA GLU A 160 15.90 3.77 7.46
C GLU A 160 14.99 4.48 6.44
N PHE A 161 15.01 5.82 6.43
CA PHE A 161 14.26 6.61 5.47
C PHE A 161 14.76 6.41 4.03
N GLU A 162 16.08 6.40 3.82
CA GLU A 162 16.69 6.12 2.51
C GLU A 162 16.33 4.71 2.02
N HIS A 163 16.37 3.71 2.91
CA HIS A 163 15.97 2.35 2.59
C HIS A 163 14.49 2.28 2.17
N SER A 164 13.60 2.90 2.94
CA SER A 164 12.17 2.92 2.63
C SER A 164 11.88 3.69 1.33
N SER A 165 12.59 4.80 1.08
CA SER A 165 12.48 5.56 -0.16
C SER A 165 12.95 4.73 -1.37
N ALA A 166 14.05 3.99 -1.24
CA ALA A 166 14.53 3.09 -2.29
C ALA A 166 13.54 1.93 -2.53
N GLU A 167 12.93 1.36 -1.49
CA GLU A 167 11.92 0.32 -1.62
C GLU A 167 10.68 0.84 -2.36
N LEU A 168 10.18 2.02 -2.00
CA LEU A 168 9.08 2.70 -2.70
C LEU A 168 9.41 2.96 -4.16
N GLY A 169 10.63 3.41 -4.45
CA GLY A 169 11.12 3.60 -5.82
C GLY A 169 11.11 2.31 -6.63
N ASN A 170 11.57 1.20 -6.04
CA ASN A 170 11.55 -0.11 -6.68
C ASN A 170 10.12 -0.61 -6.92
N ARG A 171 9.23 -0.52 -5.92
CA ARG A 171 7.81 -0.91 -6.09
C ARG A 171 7.14 -0.13 -7.20
N TYR A 172 7.38 1.19 -7.25
CA TYR A 172 6.84 2.04 -8.32
C TYR A 172 7.33 1.59 -9.70
N GLN A 173 8.62 1.29 -9.85
CA GLN A 173 9.17 0.78 -11.12
C GLN A 173 8.58 -0.58 -11.50
N THR A 174 8.43 -1.51 -10.56
CA THR A 174 7.82 -2.82 -10.81
C THR A 174 6.38 -2.68 -11.27
N THR A 175 5.54 -1.91 -10.57
CA THR A 175 4.15 -1.70 -10.97
C THR A 175 4.05 -1.01 -12.33
N LYS A 176 4.96 -0.08 -12.63
CA LYS A 176 5.03 0.56 -13.95
C LYS A 176 5.37 -0.45 -15.05
N GLN A 177 6.36 -1.32 -14.84
CA GLN A 177 6.72 -2.37 -15.79
C GLN A 177 5.58 -3.37 -16.02
N GLU A 178 4.86 -3.76 -14.96
CA GLU A 178 3.67 -4.61 -15.06
C GLU A 178 2.56 -3.96 -15.90
N GLN A 179 2.32 -2.65 -15.70
CA GLN A 179 1.37 -1.89 -16.51
C GLN A 179 1.78 -1.81 -17.97
N GLU A 180 3.05 -1.55 -18.25
CA GLU A 180 3.59 -1.51 -19.62
C GLU A 180 3.45 -2.88 -20.31
N HIS A 181 3.76 -3.97 -19.61
CA HIS A 181 3.58 -5.33 -20.12
C HIS A 181 2.10 -5.65 -20.39
N MET A 182 1.19 -5.29 -19.48
CA MET A 182 -0.24 -5.51 -19.64
C MET A 182 -0.82 -4.73 -20.83
N LEU A 183 -0.37 -3.48 -21.04
CA LEU A 183 -0.74 -2.68 -22.21
C LEU A 183 -0.27 -3.33 -23.51
N GLU A 184 0.93 -3.90 -23.52
CA GLU A 184 1.46 -4.57 -24.71
C GLU A 184 0.72 -5.88 -25.01
N GLN A 185 0.35 -6.65 -23.99
CA GLN A 185 -0.55 -7.81 -24.16
C GLN A 185 -1.90 -7.40 -24.76
N LEU A 186 -2.56 -6.39 -24.19
CA LEU A 186 -3.85 -5.91 -24.70
C LEU A 186 -3.77 -5.44 -26.15
N ARG A 187 -2.66 -4.82 -26.55
CA ARG A 187 -2.40 -4.45 -27.96
C ARG A 187 -2.27 -5.66 -28.86
N THR A 188 -1.55 -6.68 -28.40
CA THR A 188 -1.36 -7.93 -29.14
C THR A 188 -2.69 -8.65 -29.34
N ASP A 189 -3.49 -8.76 -28.27
CA ASP A 189 -4.81 -9.39 -28.31
C ASP A 189 -5.77 -8.62 -29.23
N ALA A 190 -5.75 -7.28 -29.18
CA ALA A 190 -6.56 -6.46 -30.08
C ALA A 190 -6.17 -6.62 -31.56
N ALA A 191 -4.88 -6.74 -31.86
CA ALA A 191 -4.39 -7.02 -33.21
C ALA A 191 -4.85 -8.40 -33.69
N GLN A 192 -4.78 -9.41 -32.82
CA GLN A 192 -5.23 -10.76 -33.13
C GLN A 192 -6.74 -10.82 -33.37
N LEU A 193 -7.55 -10.20 -32.50
CA LEU A 193 -9.01 -10.09 -32.70
C LEU A 193 -9.36 -9.38 -34.01
N THR A 194 -8.58 -8.37 -34.39
CA THR A 194 -8.78 -7.68 -35.67
C THR A 194 -8.52 -8.61 -36.85
N ALA A 195 -7.46 -9.42 -36.79
CA ALA A 195 -7.16 -10.43 -37.81
C ALA A 195 -8.25 -11.52 -37.90
N ASP A 196 -8.76 -11.98 -36.75
CA ASP A 196 -9.85 -12.97 -36.70
C ASP A 196 -11.15 -12.41 -37.31
N ILE A 197 -11.47 -11.14 -37.04
CA ILE A 197 -12.62 -10.47 -37.65
C ILE A 197 -12.48 -10.39 -39.18
N GLU A 198 -11.28 -10.10 -39.70
CA GLU A 198 -11.04 -10.09 -41.14
C GLU A 198 -11.19 -11.50 -41.74
N LEU A 199 -10.66 -12.53 -41.09
CA LEU A 199 -10.81 -13.91 -41.52
C LEU A 199 -12.29 -14.33 -41.57
N LEU A 200 -13.05 -14.08 -40.49
CA LEU A 200 -14.48 -14.39 -40.44
C LEU A 200 -15.28 -13.63 -41.51
N ARG A 201 -14.91 -12.39 -41.82
CA ARG A 201 -15.53 -11.65 -42.93
C ARG A 201 -15.24 -12.31 -44.28
N THR A 202 -14.02 -12.77 -44.51
CA THR A 202 -13.69 -13.49 -45.76
C THR A 202 -14.41 -14.83 -45.88
N GLU A 203 -14.60 -15.54 -44.77
CA GLU A 203 -15.38 -16.78 -44.76
C GLU A 203 -16.86 -16.50 -45.01
N GLN A 204 -17.41 -15.45 -44.38
CA GLN A 204 -18.79 -15.02 -44.60
C GLN A 204 -19.05 -14.65 -46.07
N THR A 205 -18.14 -13.92 -46.72
CA THR A 205 -18.30 -13.56 -48.14
C THR A 205 -18.22 -14.80 -49.04
N ALA A 206 -17.32 -15.73 -48.76
CA ALA A 206 -17.23 -17.01 -49.47
C ALA A 206 -18.53 -17.84 -49.33
N LEU A 207 -19.05 -17.99 -48.11
CA LEU A 207 -20.30 -18.71 -47.86
C LEU A 207 -21.50 -18.04 -48.54
N CYS A 208 -21.59 -16.70 -48.51
CA CYS A 208 -22.64 -15.97 -49.22
C CYS A 208 -22.59 -16.26 -50.73
N SER A 209 -21.40 -16.24 -51.34
CA SER A 209 -21.25 -16.56 -52.76
C SER A 209 -21.65 -17.99 -53.10
N GLU A 210 -21.36 -18.97 -52.23
CA GLU A 210 -21.76 -20.36 -52.44
C GLU A 210 -23.27 -20.54 -52.30
N ILE A 211 -23.90 -19.86 -51.34
CA ILE A 211 -25.37 -19.86 -51.21
C ILE A 211 -26.03 -19.30 -52.47
N GLU A 212 -25.48 -18.21 -53.04
CA GLU A 212 -26.00 -17.61 -54.26
C GLU A 212 -25.86 -18.55 -55.46
N ARG A 213 -24.70 -19.21 -55.61
CA ARG A 213 -24.47 -20.25 -56.62
C ARG A 213 -25.45 -21.42 -56.49
N LEU A 214 -25.67 -21.90 -55.27
CA LEU A 214 -26.64 -22.98 -54.99
C LEU A 214 -28.08 -22.55 -55.29
N ARG A 215 -28.46 -21.30 -55.00
CA ARG A 215 -29.77 -20.76 -55.37
C ARG A 215 -29.95 -20.68 -56.88
N GLU A 216 -28.94 -20.22 -57.60
CA GLU A 216 -28.96 -20.15 -59.07
C GLU A 216 -29.08 -21.56 -59.66
N GLN A 217 -28.25 -22.51 -59.22
CA GLN A 217 -28.33 -23.91 -59.64
C GLN A 217 -29.72 -24.52 -59.36
N LYS A 218 -30.28 -24.27 -58.18
CA LYS A 218 -31.62 -24.73 -57.82
C LYS A 218 -32.69 -24.13 -58.73
N SER A 219 -32.57 -22.85 -59.09
CA SER A 219 -33.53 -22.18 -59.99
C SER A 219 -33.52 -22.77 -61.40
N VAL A 220 -32.34 -23.15 -61.91
CA VAL A 220 -32.18 -23.83 -63.20
C VAL A 220 -32.83 -25.22 -63.18
N ILE A 221 -32.62 -25.99 -62.11
CA ILE A 221 -33.25 -27.31 -61.94
C ILE A 221 -34.77 -27.18 -61.89
N LEU A 222 -35.30 -26.25 -61.10
CA LEU A 222 -36.74 -25.99 -60.99
C LEU A 222 -37.37 -25.56 -62.33
N ALA A 223 -36.67 -24.73 -63.12
CA ALA A 223 -37.13 -24.36 -64.45
C ALA A 223 -37.17 -25.56 -65.42
N SER A 224 -36.19 -26.47 -65.32
CA SER A 224 -36.17 -27.71 -66.10
C SER A 224 -37.28 -28.69 -65.68
N GLU A 225 -37.57 -28.82 -64.39
CA GLU A 225 -38.62 -29.71 -63.87
C GLU A 225 -40.03 -29.17 -64.20
N MET A 226 -40.26 -27.85 -64.08
CA MET A 226 -41.55 -27.23 -64.47
C MET A 226 -41.89 -27.45 -65.95
N GLY A 227 -40.91 -27.34 -66.86
CA GLY A 227 -41.14 -27.61 -68.29
C GLY A 227 -41.64 -29.03 -68.57
N THR A 228 -41.11 -30.03 -67.84
CA THR A 228 -41.54 -31.43 -67.98
C THR A 228 -42.91 -31.70 -67.36
N LEU A 229 -43.29 -30.94 -66.33
CA LEU A 229 -44.54 -31.13 -65.60
C LEU A 229 -45.73 -30.49 -66.32
N ASP A 230 -45.54 -29.34 -66.96
CA ASP A 230 -46.55 -28.71 -67.81
C ASP A 230 -46.81 -29.53 -69.08
N GLU A 231 -45.78 -30.11 -69.69
CA GLU A 231 -45.92 -31.00 -70.84
C GLU A 231 -46.65 -32.31 -70.47
N ALA A 232 -46.32 -32.91 -69.31
CA ALA A 232 -47.01 -34.09 -68.80
C ALA A 232 -48.48 -33.80 -68.44
N ASN A 233 -48.78 -32.64 -67.86
CA ASN A 233 -50.15 -32.24 -67.54
C ASN A 233 -50.98 -31.93 -68.80
N ALA A 234 -50.40 -31.30 -69.82
CA ALA A 234 -51.06 -31.05 -71.10
C ALA A 234 -51.41 -32.36 -71.85
N VAL A 235 -50.51 -33.36 -71.81
CA VAL A 235 -50.78 -34.69 -72.38
C VAL A 235 -51.87 -35.43 -71.58
N ARG A 236 -51.87 -35.29 -70.25
CA ARG A 236 -52.87 -35.94 -69.40
C ARG A 236 -54.26 -35.30 -69.56
N SER A 237 -54.34 -33.98 -69.68
CA SER A 237 -55.59 -33.27 -69.93
C SER A 237 -56.15 -33.60 -71.32
N SER A 238 -55.32 -33.66 -72.36
CA SER A 238 -55.79 -34.03 -73.72
C SER A 238 -56.36 -35.45 -73.78
N LYS A 239 -55.68 -36.43 -73.16
CA LYS A 239 -56.16 -37.83 -73.08
C LYS A 239 -57.45 -37.97 -72.27
N LYS A 240 -57.63 -37.14 -71.24
CA LYS A 240 -58.87 -37.10 -70.45
C LYS A 240 -60.03 -36.55 -71.29
N THR A 241 -59.82 -35.44 -72.00
CA THR A 241 -60.83 -34.86 -72.89
C THR A 241 -61.21 -35.82 -74.02
N GLN A 242 -60.23 -36.50 -74.63
CA GLN A 242 -60.50 -37.48 -75.67
C GLN A 242 -61.35 -38.64 -75.15
N ALA A 243 -61.00 -39.22 -73.99
CA ALA A 243 -61.77 -40.31 -73.41
C ALA A 243 -63.20 -39.89 -72.97
N LYS A 244 -63.41 -38.63 -72.60
CA LYS A 244 -64.76 -38.07 -72.36
C LYS A 244 -65.58 -37.99 -73.65
N ASN A 245 -64.97 -37.54 -74.76
CA ASN A 245 -65.65 -37.47 -76.05
C ASN A 245 -66.02 -38.87 -76.58
N ASP A 246 -65.10 -39.83 -76.49
CA ASP A 246 -65.36 -41.22 -76.89
C ASP A 246 -66.52 -41.82 -76.05
N LEU A 247 -66.62 -41.42 -74.77
CA LEU A 247 -67.70 -41.84 -73.88
C LEU A 247 -69.05 -41.23 -74.27
N LEU A 248 -69.07 -39.94 -74.63
CA LEU A 248 -70.27 -39.29 -75.15
C LEU A 248 -70.74 -39.98 -76.44
N ASP A 249 -69.84 -40.18 -77.41
CA ASP A 249 -70.16 -40.85 -78.68
C ASP A 249 -70.71 -42.27 -78.46
N PHE A 250 -70.17 -43.00 -77.48
CA PHE A 250 -70.67 -44.32 -77.12
C PHE A 250 -72.10 -44.26 -76.54
N LEU A 251 -72.36 -43.31 -75.64
CA LEU A 251 -73.65 -43.16 -74.95
C LEU A 251 -74.76 -42.60 -75.84
N VAL A 252 -74.42 -41.80 -76.86
CA VAL A 252 -75.38 -41.42 -77.92
C VAL A 252 -75.99 -42.66 -78.57
N ASN A 253 -75.15 -43.67 -78.85
CA ASN A 253 -75.57 -44.90 -79.51
C ASN A 253 -76.12 -45.96 -78.55
N HIS A 254 -75.89 -45.80 -77.24
CA HIS A 254 -76.27 -46.76 -76.21
C HIS A 254 -76.74 -46.03 -74.93
N PRO A 255 -77.91 -45.38 -74.96
CA PRO A 255 -78.39 -44.57 -73.83
C PRO A 255 -78.60 -45.40 -72.55
N ASP A 256 -78.95 -46.68 -72.70
CA ASP A 256 -79.21 -47.58 -71.57
C ASP A 256 -77.96 -48.37 -71.14
N ALA A 257 -76.77 -48.04 -71.67
CA ALA A 257 -75.55 -48.76 -71.34
C ALA A 257 -75.19 -48.66 -69.86
N THR A 258 -74.78 -49.79 -69.28
CA THR A 258 -74.24 -49.81 -67.93
C THR A 258 -72.86 -49.16 -67.88
N LEU A 259 -72.48 -48.63 -66.71
CA LEU A 259 -71.14 -48.05 -66.48
C LEU A 259 -69.99 -49.02 -66.85
N ARG A 260 -70.25 -50.33 -66.78
CA ARG A 260 -69.26 -51.36 -67.12
C ARG A 260 -69.10 -51.51 -68.63
N GLU A 261 -70.20 -51.45 -69.39
CA GLU A 261 -70.17 -51.51 -70.85
C GLU A 261 -69.53 -50.26 -71.44
N ALA A 262 -69.90 -49.09 -70.93
CA ALA A 262 -69.29 -47.82 -71.30
C ALA A 262 -67.78 -47.79 -70.99
N GLY A 263 -67.36 -48.30 -69.83
CA GLY A 263 -65.94 -48.41 -69.48
C GLY A 263 -65.16 -49.39 -70.36
N ASN A 264 -65.75 -50.52 -70.73
CA ASN A 264 -65.13 -51.45 -71.67
C ASN A 264 -64.97 -50.82 -73.06
N ALA A 265 -65.94 -50.01 -73.51
CA ALA A 265 -65.92 -49.39 -74.84
C ALA A 265 -64.81 -48.33 -74.99
N ILE A 266 -64.55 -47.54 -73.94
CA ILE A 266 -63.49 -46.52 -73.96
C ILE A 266 -62.17 -46.98 -73.31
N GLU A 267 -62.04 -48.28 -73.01
CA GLU A 267 -60.89 -48.87 -72.30
C GLU A 267 -60.52 -48.14 -70.99
N ARG A 268 -61.52 -47.83 -70.17
CA ARG A 268 -61.34 -47.19 -68.85
C ARG A 268 -62.02 -47.98 -67.74
N SER A 269 -61.49 -47.80 -66.53
CA SER A 269 -62.09 -48.42 -65.35
C SER A 269 -63.46 -47.81 -65.06
N LYS A 270 -64.33 -48.59 -64.42
CA LYS A 270 -65.68 -48.15 -64.03
C LYS A 270 -65.66 -46.87 -63.17
N SER A 271 -64.68 -46.72 -62.27
CA SER A 271 -64.57 -45.52 -61.42
C SER A 271 -64.20 -44.29 -62.25
N THR A 272 -63.26 -44.41 -63.17
CA THR A 272 -62.87 -43.29 -64.06
C THR A 272 -64.01 -42.87 -64.97
N VAL A 273 -64.80 -43.83 -65.48
CA VAL A 273 -65.99 -43.56 -66.28
C VAL A 273 -67.05 -42.84 -65.43
N SER A 274 -67.25 -43.26 -64.18
CA SER A 274 -68.15 -42.58 -63.25
C SER A 274 -67.73 -41.13 -63.01
N ASP A 275 -66.44 -40.87 -62.79
CA ASP A 275 -65.91 -39.52 -62.60
C ASP A 275 -66.10 -38.68 -63.88
N TYR A 276 -65.83 -39.26 -65.05
CA TYR A 276 -66.06 -38.58 -66.33
C TYR A 276 -67.53 -38.26 -66.55
N LEU A 277 -68.45 -39.14 -66.17
CA LEU A 277 -69.89 -38.88 -66.28
C LEU A 277 -70.35 -37.79 -65.33
N SER A 278 -69.87 -37.79 -64.09
CA SER A 278 -70.14 -36.70 -63.15
C SER A 278 -69.65 -35.37 -63.72
N GLU A 279 -68.43 -35.32 -64.25
CA GLU A 279 -67.92 -34.10 -64.87
C GLU A 279 -68.68 -33.70 -66.14
N LEU A 280 -69.09 -34.64 -66.99
CA LEU A 280 -69.89 -34.38 -68.20
C LEU A 280 -71.31 -33.90 -67.86
N VAL A 281 -71.87 -34.36 -66.74
CA VAL A 281 -73.15 -33.88 -66.19
C VAL A 281 -73.00 -32.47 -65.64
N ASP A 282 -71.92 -32.20 -64.89
CA ASP A 282 -71.60 -30.86 -64.36
C ASP A 282 -71.32 -29.86 -65.50
N GLU A 283 -70.67 -30.31 -66.57
CA GLU A 283 -70.43 -29.57 -67.82
C GLU A 283 -71.72 -29.41 -68.66
N GLY A 284 -72.82 -30.06 -68.26
CA GLY A 284 -74.14 -29.97 -68.89
C GLY A 284 -74.28 -30.71 -70.22
N GLN A 285 -73.29 -31.52 -70.60
CA GLN A 285 -73.26 -32.31 -71.83
C GLN A 285 -74.08 -33.60 -71.73
N LEU A 286 -74.39 -34.03 -70.50
CA LEU A 286 -75.07 -35.30 -70.25
C LEU A 286 -76.13 -35.14 -69.16
N VAL A 287 -77.28 -35.79 -69.33
CA VAL A 287 -78.37 -35.79 -68.35
C VAL A 287 -78.71 -37.23 -68.00
N LYS A 288 -78.84 -37.52 -66.70
CA LYS A 288 -79.22 -38.84 -66.21
C LYS A 288 -80.74 -38.94 -66.08
N HIS A 289 -81.31 -39.98 -66.66
CA HIS A 289 -82.72 -40.35 -66.51
C HIS A 289 -82.86 -41.64 -65.72
N ASP A 290 -84.08 -41.95 -65.26
CA ASP A 290 -84.36 -43.14 -64.45
C ASP A 290 -83.98 -44.46 -65.15
N ASN A 291 -83.91 -44.47 -66.48
CA ASN A 291 -83.59 -45.65 -67.29
C ASN A 291 -82.31 -45.56 -68.15
N GLY A 292 -81.53 -44.47 -68.10
CA GLY A 292 -80.36 -44.31 -68.98
C GLY A 292 -79.71 -42.93 -68.94
N TRP A 293 -78.85 -42.66 -69.92
CA TRP A 293 -78.12 -41.41 -70.13
C TRP A 293 -78.54 -40.77 -71.44
N GLU A 294 -78.90 -39.48 -71.39
CA GLU A 294 -79.19 -38.67 -72.57
C GLU A 294 -78.04 -37.70 -72.80
N VAL A 295 -77.37 -37.83 -73.94
CA VAL A 295 -76.38 -36.84 -74.37
C VAL A 295 -77.14 -35.63 -74.89
N ARG A 296 -76.93 -34.47 -74.26
CA ARG A 296 -77.49 -33.22 -74.80
C ARG A 296 -76.72 -32.87 -76.04
N ASP A 297 -77.42 -32.78 -77.16
CA ASP A 297 -76.87 -32.36 -78.44
C ASP A 297 -76.52 -30.87 -78.36
N GLY A 298 -75.38 -30.58 -77.74
CA GLY A 298 -74.76 -29.27 -77.73
C GLY A 298 -73.99 -29.07 -79.02
N ARG A 299 -74.71 -28.76 -80.11
CA ARG A 299 -74.08 -27.99 -81.19
C ARG A 299 -73.89 -26.53 -80.76
#